data_AF-A0A327K667-F1
#
_entry.id   AF-A0A327K667-F1
#
_cell.length_a   1.000
_cell.length_b   1.000
_cell.length_c   1.000
_cell.angle_alpha   90.00
_cell.angle_beta   90.00
_cell.angle_gamma   90.00
#
_symmetry.space_group_name_H-M   'P 1'
#
loop_
_entity.id
_entity.type
_entity.pdbx_description
1 polymer ?
#
loop_
_entity_poly.entity_id
_entity_poly.type
_entity_poly.pdbx_seq_one_letter_code
_entity_poly.pdbx_strand_id
1 'polypeptide(L)'
;MGYGALLNRFARDKDVHIHIHVEPLQPGAGDPFELVRRAVQRVGDIERRRESFACKALLIDIGEPDKMAAATRLASQAGISHLIWQVPDHEALLLRHFDGCQDHRPPKGESMAALRRRWPEYRKGSSASQLSERIPFESLVRVCAVEARLRDFVIAIGLLSP
;
A
#
# COMPACT_ATOMS: atom_id res chain seq x y z
N MET A 1 -5.36 -6.71 0.73
CA MET A 1 -6.32 -6.60 1.86
C MET A 1 -5.61 -6.43 3.20
N GLY A 2 -4.74 -7.35 3.61
CA GLY A 2 -4.11 -7.32 4.95
C GLY A 2 -3.39 -6.02 5.32
N TYR A 3 -2.64 -5.40 4.41
CA TYR A 3 -1.84 -4.22 4.72
C TYR A 3 -2.67 -2.97 5.05
N GLY A 4 -3.74 -2.67 4.30
CA GLY A 4 -4.63 -1.55 4.65
C GLY A 4 -5.31 -1.75 6.00
N ALA A 5 -5.70 -3.00 6.32
CA ALA A 5 -6.27 -3.34 7.62
C ALA A 5 -5.22 -3.29 8.75
N LEU A 6 -3.94 -3.56 8.46
CA LEU A 6 -2.84 -3.32 9.40
C LEU A 6 -2.70 -1.82 9.73
N LEU A 7 -2.78 -0.94 8.73
CA LEU A 7 -2.74 0.50 8.97
C LEU A 7 -3.92 0.99 9.84
N ASN A 8 -5.12 0.43 9.63
CA ASN A 8 -6.27 0.69 10.51
C ASN A 8 -6.01 0.27 11.95
N ARG A 9 -5.36 -0.89 12.14
CA ARG A 9 -4.99 -1.36 13.46
C ARG A 9 -4.01 -0.39 14.12
N PHE A 10 -2.99 0.07 13.40
CA PHE A 10 -2.08 1.08 13.91
C PHE A 10 -2.78 2.38 14.27
N ALA A 11 -3.73 2.83 13.47
CA ALA A 11 -4.48 4.06 13.75
C ALA A 11 -5.24 3.93 15.07
N ARG A 12 -5.95 2.82 15.25
CA ARG A 12 -6.64 2.53 16.51
C ARG A 12 -5.67 2.43 17.70
N ASP A 13 -4.56 1.72 17.54
CA ASP A 13 -3.60 1.50 18.62
C ASP A 13 -2.83 2.80 18.99
N LYS A 14 -2.84 3.81 18.10
CA LYS A 14 -2.26 5.15 18.31
C LYS A 14 -3.30 6.23 18.61
N ASP A 15 -4.57 5.84 18.82
CA ASP A 15 -5.70 6.75 19.04
C ASP A 15 -5.88 7.83 17.94
N VAL A 16 -5.56 7.45 16.69
CA VAL A 16 -5.81 8.28 15.51
C VAL A 16 -7.24 8.01 15.03
N HIS A 17 -8.10 9.03 15.11
CA HIS A 17 -9.53 8.93 14.77
C HIS A 17 -9.77 8.91 13.24
N ILE A 18 -9.36 7.83 12.58
CA ILE A 18 -9.62 7.56 11.16
C ILE A 18 -10.23 6.18 10.95
N HIS A 19 -10.93 6.01 9.83
CA HIS A 19 -11.37 4.71 9.33
C HIS A 19 -10.91 4.53 7.88
N ILE A 20 -9.99 3.60 7.64
CA ILE A 20 -9.52 3.24 6.30
C ILE A 20 -10.46 2.19 5.71
N HIS A 21 -11.16 2.57 4.65
CA HIS A 21 -11.95 1.63 3.87
C HIS A 21 -11.04 0.90 2.85
N VAL A 22 -10.91 -0.42 2.97
CA VAL A 22 -10.00 -1.21 2.12
C VAL A 22 -10.81 -2.03 1.12
N GLU A 23 -10.58 -1.78 -0.17
CA GLU A 23 -11.25 -2.47 -1.27
C GLU A 23 -10.24 -3.25 -2.13
N PRO A 24 -10.46 -4.55 -2.36
CA PRO A 24 -9.67 -5.31 -3.32
C PRO A 24 -10.12 -4.97 -4.75
N LEU A 25 -9.18 -4.67 -5.64
CA LEU A 25 -9.48 -4.39 -7.06
C LEU A 25 -9.34 -5.62 -7.98
N GLN A 26 -9.20 -6.81 -7.38
CA GLN A 26 -8.97 -8.10 -8.05
C GLN A 26 -10.27 -8.89 -8.25
N PRO A 27 -10.35 -9.77 -9.28
CA PRO A 27 -9.26 -10.21 -10.15
C PRO A 27 -8.92 -9.22 -11.28
N GLY A 28 -7.63 -9.03 -11.55
CA GLY A 28 -7.11 -8.17 -12.63
C GLY A 28 -5.61 -7.93 -12.47
N ALA A 29 -4.80 -8.59 -13.30
CA ALA A 29 -3.35 -8.67 -13.15
C ALA A 29 -2.62 -7.49 -13.83
N GLY A 30 -1.66 -6.90 -13.10
CA GLY A 30 -0.42 -6.34 -13.61
C GLY A 30 -0.45 -5.01 -14.38
N ASP A 31 -1.57 -4.62 -15.00
CA ASP A 31 -1.66 -3.37 -15.77
C ASP A 31 -1.97 -2.17 -14.85
N PRO A 32 -1.04 -1.20 -14.70
CA PRO A 32 -1.27 -0.12 -13.77
C PRO A 32 -2.42 0.82 -14.13
N PHE A 33 -2.65 1.02 -15.44
CA PHE A 33 -3.68 1.93 -15.92
C PHE A 33 -5.08 1.36 -15.66
N GLU A 34 -5.28 0.09 -15.99
CA GLU A 34 -6.56 -0.58 -15.75
C GLU A 34 -6.90 -0.69 -14.25
N LEU A 35 -5.90 -0.90 -13.40
CA LEU A 35 -6.09 -0.89 -11.95
C LEU A 35 -6.53 0.48 -11.43
N VAL A 36 -5.89 1.57 -11.88
CA VAL A 36 -6.34 2.93 -11.51
C VAL A 36 -7.75 3.19 -12.04
N ARG A 37 -8.05 2.84 -13.29
CA ARG A 37 -9.39 3.03 -13.88
C ARG A 37 -10.47 2.35 -13.05
N ARG A 38 -10.22 1.12 -12.58
CA ARG A 38 -11.13 0.39 -11.68
C ARG A 38 -11.23 1.04 -10.30
N ALA A 39 -10.12 1.52 -9.75
CA ALA A 39 -10.11 2.25 -8.48
C ALA A 39 -11.01 3.50 -8.55
N VAL A 40 -10.89 4.27 -9.64
CA VAL A 40 -11.72 5.46 -9.89
C VAL A 40 -13.21 5.10 -9.94
N GLN A 41 -13.57 4.06 -10.69
CA GLN A 41 -14.95 3.57 -10.76
C GLN A 41 -15.45 3.16 -9.38
N ARG A 42 -14.67 2.37 -8.64
CA ARG A 42 -15.05 1.84 -7.33
C ARG A 42 -15.23 2.95 -6.29
N VAL A 43 -14.33 3.93 -6.25
CA VAL A 43 -14.44 5.10 -5.39
C VAL A 43 -15.72 5.87 -5.71
N GLY A 44 -15.97 6.15 -6.99
CA GLY A 44 -17.20 6.84 -7.41
C GLY A 44 -18.48 6.06 -7.06
N ASP A 45 -18.48 4.73 -7.15
CA ASP A 45 -19.61 3.90 -6.74
C ASP A 45 -19.91 4.00 -5.25
N ILE A 46 -18.86 4.08 -4.42
CA ILE A 46 -18.98 4.16 -2.97
C ILE A 46 -19.43 5.57 -2.54
N GLU A 47 -18.79 6.61 -3.06
CA GLU A 47 -19.10 8.02 -2.75
C GLU A 47 -20.47 8.46 -3.28
N ARG A 48 -21.04 7.75 -4.26
CA ARG A 48 -22.45 7.96 -4.65
C ARG A 48 -23.45 7.51 -3.59
N ARG A 49 -23.05 6.60 -2.70
CA ARG A 49 -23.92 5.98 -1.67
C ARG A 49 -23.55 6.40 -0.25
N ARG A 50 -22.42 7.10 -0.08
CA ARG A 50 -21.78 7.43 1.20
C ARG A 50 -21.10 8.80 1.09
N GLU A 51 -20.62 9.32 2.19
CA GLU A 51 -19.78 10.52 2.19
C GLU A 51 -18.48 10.31 1.39
N SER A 52 -17.97 11.41 0.82
CA SER A 52 -16.69 11.44 0.11
C SER A 52 -15.51 11.11 1.02
N PHE A 53 -14.52 10.39 0.49
CA PHE A 53 -13.29 10.11 1.21
C PHE A 53 -12.41 11.35 1.29
N ALA A 54 -12.02 11.71 2.52
CA ALA A 54 -11.06 12.79 2.77
C ALA A 54 -9.65 12.50 2.22
N CYS A 55 -9.27 11.22 2.13
CA CYS A 55 -8.00 10.77 1.57
C CYS A 55 -8.22 9.53 0.71
N LYS A 56 -7.61 9.51 -0.48
CA LYS A 56 -7.73 8.41 -1.46
C LYS A 56 -6.33 7.93 -1.83
N ALA A 57 -6.08 6.65 -1.62
CA ALA A 57 -4.78 6.03 -1.89
C ALA A 57 -4.93 4.70 -2.64
N LEU A 58 -3.91 4.36 -3.42
CA LEU A 58 -3.82 3.10 -4.12
C LEU A 58 -2.41 2.52 -4.00
N LEU A 59 -2.31 1.27 -3.51
CA LEU A 59 -1.08 0.48 -3.56
C LEU A 59 -1.08 -0.33 -4.85
N ILE A 60 -0.02 -0.21 -5.63
CA ILE A 60 0.04 -0.79 -6.98
C ILE A 60 1.47 -1.17 -7.35
N ASP A 61 1.66 -2.35 -7.94
CA ASP A 61 2.96 -2.78 -8.45
C ASP A 61 3.41 -1.87 -9.61
N ILE A 62 4.72 -1.66 -9.73
CA ILE A 62 5.26 -0.97 -10.91
C ILE A 62 4.99 -1.75 -12.20
N GLY A 63 4.91 -1.02 -13.30
CA GLY A 63 4.70 -1.59 -14.63
C GLY A 63 5.49 -0.85 -15.70
N GLU A 64 4.99 -0.89 -16.93
CA GLU A 64 5.59 -0.17 -18.05
C GLU A 64 5.50 1.36 -17.83
N PRO A 65 6.56 2.14 -18.12
CA PRO A 65 6.60 3.58 -17.86
C PRO A 65 5.41 4.36 -18.43
N ASP A 66 5.02 4.08 -19.68
CA ASP A 66 3.90 4.77 -20.35
C ASP A 66 2.57 4.52 -19.64
N LYS A 67 2.37 3.28 -19.19
CA LYS A 67 1.18 2.88 -18.42
C LYS A 67 1.18 3.53 -17.04
N MET A 68 2.33 3.62 -16.38
CA MET A 68 2.47 4.30 -15.09
C MET A 68 2.20 5.81 -15.23
N ALA A 69 2.68 6.44 -16.29
CA ALA A 69 2.41 7.86 -16.56
C ALA A 69 0.91 8.11 -16.81
N ALA A 70 0.29 7.26 -17.65
CA ALA A 70 -1.15 7.33 -17.89
C ALA A 70 -1.97 7.10 -16.62
N ALA A 71 -1.59 6.10 -15.81
CA ALA A 71 -2.22 5.78 -14.53
C ALA A 71 -2.10 6.94 -13.53
N THR A 72 -0.92 7.57 -13.44
CA THR A 72 -0.69 8.74 -12.58
C THR A 72 -1.59 9.92 -12.97
N ARG A 73 -1.70 10.20 -14.28
CA ARG A 73 -2.58 11.26 -14.78
C ARG A 73 -4.06 10.97 -14.46
N LEU A 74 -4.52 9.74 -14.67
CA LEU A 74 -5.89 9.33 -14.38
C LEU A 74 -6.21 9.42 -12.88
N ALA A 75 -5.29 8.96 -12.02
CA ALA A 75 -5.42 9.03 -10.57
C ALA A 75 -5.56 10.50 -10.11
N SER A 76 -4.70 11.38 -10.63
CA SER A 76 -4.74 12.81 -10.31
C SER A 76 -6.06 13.47 -10.75
N GLN A 77 -6.55 13.15 -11.95
CA GLN A 77 -7.83 13.68 -12.45
C GLN A 77 -9.03 13.24 -11.61
N ALA A 78 -8.94 12.06 -10.99
CA ALA A 78 -9.99 11.50 -10.13
C ALA A 78 -9.83 11.84 -8.63
N GLY A 79 -8.83 12.67 -8.27
CA GLY A 79 -8.57 13.03 -6.88
C GLY A 79 -7.97 11.91 -6.02
N ILE A 80 -7.39 10.87 -6.63
CA ILE A 80 -6.58 9.87 -5.91
C ILE A 80 -5.19 10.48 -5.69
N SER A 81 -4.99 11.09 -4.52
CA SER A 81 -3.78 11.87 -4.20
C SER A 81 -2.55 11.01 -3.89
N HIS A 82 -2.73 9.76 -3.44
CA HIS A 82 -1.63 8.88 -3.04
C HIS A 82 -1.55 7.61 -3.89
N LEU A 83 -0.86 7.69 -5.02
CA LEU A 83 -0.49 6.51 -5.80
C LEU A 83 0.86 5.96 -5.31
N ILE A 84 0.81 4.84 -4.57
CA ILE A 84 1.95 4.20 -3.91
C ILE A 84 2.46 3.06 -4.80
N TRP A 85 3.49 3.35 -5.58
CA TRP A 85 4.18 2.39 -6.45
C TRP A 85 5.01 1.41 -5.63
N GLN A 86 4.76 0.12 -5.80
CA GLN A 86 5.45 -0.97 -5.11
C GLN A 86 6.57 -1.49 -6.01
N VAL A 87 7.82 -1.36 -5.56
CA VAL A 87 9.02 -1.74 -6.33
C VAL A 87 9.69 -2.98 -5.73
N PRO A 88 9.85 -4.09 -6.51
CA PRO A 88 9.09 -4.41 -7.73
C PRO A 88 7.63 -4.83 -7.46
N ASP A 89 7.29 -5.25 -6.25
CA ASP A 89 5.98 -5.82 -5.90
C ASP A 89 5.64 -5.64 -4.41
N HIS A 90 4.48 -6.16 -4.01
CA HIS A 90 4.02 -6.15 -2.63
C HIS A 90 4.95 -6.86 -1.64
N GLU A 91 5.49 -8.03 -1.98
CA GLU A 91 6.41 -8.75 -1.11
C GLU A 91 7.70 -7.97 -0.85
N ALA A 92 8.21 -7.25 -1.85
CA ALA A 92 9.36 -6.37 -1.68
C ALA A 92 9.04 -5.18 -0.76
N LEU A 93 7.84 -4.60 -0.85
CA LEU A 93 7.40 -3.56 0.09
C LEU A 93 7.34 -4.10 1.54
N LEU A 94 6.80 -5.31 1.73
CA LEU A 94 6.77 -5.94 3.06
C LEU A 94 8.18 -6.23 3.58
N LEU A 95 9.10 -6.70 2.73
CA LEU A 95 10.49 -6.96 3.12
C LEU A 95 11.16 -5.73 3.76
N ARG A 96 10.90 -4.53 3.25
CA ARG A 96 11.51 -3.28 3.73
C ARG A 96 11.05 -2.83 5.11
N HIS A 97 10.04 -3.47 5.67
CA HIS A 97 9.63 -3.27 7.05
C HIS A 97 10.57 -3.97 8.05
N PHE A 98 11.29 -5.00 7.60
CA PHE A 98 12.22 -5.75 8.45
C PHE A 98 13.52 -4.98 8.66
N ASP A 99 14.10 -5.14 9.85
CA ASP A 99 15.36 -4.50 10.19
C ASP A 99 16.52 -4.99 9.29
N GLY A 100 17.37 -4.05 8.89
CA GLY A 100 18.44 -4.26 7.91
C GLY A 100 17.97 -4.62 6.49
N CYS A 101 16.70 -4.37 6.14
CA CYS A 101 16.14 -4.65 4.81
C CYS A 101 15.60 -3.40 4.10
N GLN A 102 15.77 -2.20 4.66
CA GLN A 102 15.20 -0.94 4.18
C GLN A 102 15.62 -0.64 2.73
N ASP A 103 16.89 -0.92 2.39
CA ASP A 103 17.44 -0.71 1.04
C ASP A 103 17.38 -1.97 0.17
N HIS A 104 16.84 -3.08 0.69
CA HIS A 104 16.76 -4.33 -0.06
C HIS A 104 15.71 -4.21 -1.18
N ARG A 105 16.20 -4.15 -2.42
CA ARG A 105 15.39 -4.16 -3.65
C ARG A 105 15.69 -5.45 -4.44
N PRO A 106 15.05 -6.59 -4.09
CA PRO A 106 15.23 -7.82 -4.87
C PRO A 106 14.82 -7.60 -6.33
N PRO A 107 15.47 -8.30 -7.28
CA PRO A 107 15.00 -8.35 -8.66
C PRO A 107 13.54 -8.83 -8.75
N LYS A 108 12.84 -8.45 -9.82
CA LYS A 108 11.46 -8.89 -10.07
C LYS A 108 11.42 -10.43 -10.10
N GLY A 109 10.51 -11.01 -9.32
CA GLY A 109 10.36 -12.46 -9.17
C GLY A 109 11.10 -13.06 -7.97
N GLU A 110 12.03 -12.33 -7.36
CA GLU A 110 12.81 -12.81 -6.21
C GLU A 110 12.28 -12.31 -4.85
N SER A 111 11.38 -11.33 -4.84
CA SER A 111 10.85 -10.69 -3.64
C SER A 111 10.27 -11.68 -2.63
N MET A 112 9.52 -12.68 -3.11
CA MET A 112 8.92 -13.72 -2.26
C MET A 112 10.00 -14.56 -1.57
N ALA A 113 11.04 -14.98 -2.31
CA ALA A 113 12.14 -15.75 -1.74
C ALA A 113 12.93 -14.92 -0.73
N ALA A 114 13.19 -13.64 -1.04
CA ALA A 114 13.86 -12.71 -0.15
C ALA A 114 13.07 -12.46 1.15
N LEU A 115 11.75 -12.25 1.03
CA LEU A 115 10.86 -12.11 2.19
C LEU A 115 10.86 -13.37 3.04
N ARG A 116 10.77 -14.56 2.43
CA ARG A 116 10.79 -15.84 3.15
C ARG A 116 12.09 -16.13 3.88
N ARG A 117 13.23 -15.56 3.46
CA ARG A 117 14.48 -15.65 4.24
C ARG A 117 14.38 -14.90 5.59
N ARG A 118 13.57 -13.84 5.66
CA ARG A 118 13.33 -13.07 6.89
C ARG A 118 12.07 -13.52 7.65
N TRP A 119 11.11 -14.08 6.93
CA TRP A 119 9.85 -14.58 7.46
C TRP A 119 9.45 -15.89 6.76
N PRO A 120 10.03 -17.04 7.19
CA PRO A 120 9.85 -18.33 6.50
C PRO A 120 8.39 -18.77 6.39
N GLU A 121 7.57 -18.42 7.37
CA GLU A 121 6.15 -18.80 7.41
C GLU A 121 5.24 -17.89 6.57
N TYR A 122 5.78 -16.87 5.89
CA TYR A 122 4.96 -15.92 5.12
C TYR A 122 4.14 -16.61 4.04
N ARG A 123 2.83 -16.31 4.06
CA ARG A 123 1.85 -16.72 3.06
C ARG A 123 1.26 -15.48 2.40
N LYS A 124 1.18 -15.51 1.07
CA LYS A 124 0.56 -14.43 0.30
C LYS A 124 -0.89 -14.23 0.75
N GLY A 125 -1.28 -12.97 0.96
CA GLY A 125 -2.61 -12.64 1.48
C GLY A 125 -2.74 -12.82 3.00
N SER A 126 -1.63 -12.77 3.74
CA SER A 126 -1.64 -12.73 5.21
C SER A 126 -2.61 -11.67 5.75
N SER A 127 -3.35 -12.02 6.79
CA SER A 127 -4.29 -11.14 7.48
C SER A 127 -3.58 -9.99 8.20
N ALA A 128 -4.32 -8.94 8.58
CA ALA A 128 -3.77 -7.85 9.37
C ALA A 128 -3.17 -8.33 10.71
N SER A 129 -3.80 -9.32 11.36
CA SER A 129 -3.27 -9.91 12.60
C SER A 129 -1.92 -10.58 12.37
N GLN A 130 -1.80 -11.42 11.36
CA GLN A 130 -0.53 -12.09 11.00
C GLN A 130 0.55 -11.08 10.59
N LEU A 131 0.17 -10.04 9.85
CA LEU A 131 1.11 -8.97 9.50
C LEU A 131 1.60 -8.23 10.75
N SER A 132 0.70 -7.89 11.69
CA SER A 132 1.07 -7.14 12.90
C SER A 132 2.02 -7.89 13.84
N GLU A 133 2.03 -9.22 13.81
CA GLU A 133 2.96 -10.04 14.60
C GLU A 133 4.42 -9.89 14.15
N ARG A 134 4.64 -9.58 12.85
CA ARG A 134 5.98 -9.45 12.26
C ARG A 134 6.33 -8.02 11.86
N ILE A 135 5.32 -7.19 11.65
CA ILE A 135 5.43 -5.79 11.25
C ILE A 135 4.76 -4.97 12.37
N PRO A 136 5.48 -4.69 13.47
CA PRO A 136 5.00 -3.74 14.47
C PRO A 136 5.06 -2.30 13.92
N PHE A 137 4.52 -1.35 14.68
CA PHE A 137 4.43 0.06 14.25
C PHE A 137 5.80 0.68 13.94
N GLU A 138 6.85 0.33 14.68
CA GLU A 138 8.22 0.81 14.45
C GLU A 138 8.72 0.40 13.05
N SER A 139 8.23 -0.72 12.53
CA SER A 139 8.52 -1.15 11.16
C SER A 139 7.88 -0.24 10.12
N LEU A 140 6.71 0.33 10.41
CA LEU A 140 6.07 1.34 9.55
C LEU A 140 6.93 2.61 9.49
N VAL A 141 7.44 3.06 10.64
CA VAL A 141 8.35 4.22 10.73
C VAL A 141 9.60 3.97 9.86
N ARG A 142 10.21 2.78 9.99
CA ARG A 142 11.41 2.42 9.22
C ARG A 142 11.16 2.40 7.71
N VAL A 143 10.08 1.75 7.25
CA VAL A 143 9.81 1.71 5.81
C VAL A 143 9.50 3.11 5.26
N CYS A 144 8.85 3.98 6.04
CA CYS A 144 8.56 5.36 5.63
C CYS A 144 9.83 6.21 5.44
N ALA A 145 10.97 5.82 6.04
CA ALA A 145 12.24 6.48 5.76
C ALA A 145 12.71 6.27 4.31
N VAL A 146 12.37 5.13 3.69
CA VAL A 146 12.84 4.70 2.36
C VAL A 146 11.76 4.63 1.29
N GLU A 147 10.48 4.66 1.67
CA GLU A 147 9.32 4.66 0.76
C GLU A 147 8.56 5.99 0.85
N ALA A 148 9.01 6.99 0.09
CA ALA A 148 8.47 8.35 0.18
C ALA A 148 6.94 8.42 -0.04
N ARG A 149 6.41 7.72 -1.05
CA ARG A 149 4.96 7.73 -1.34
C ARG A 149 4.13 7.11 -0.21
N LEU A 150 4.65 6.07 0.43
CA LEU A 150 4.00 5.47 1.59
C LEU A 150 4.06 6.43 2.78
N ARG A 151 5.20 7.06 3.03
CA ARG A 151 5.35 8.09 4.07
C ARG A 151 4.36 9.23 3.89
N ASP A 152 4.26 9.80 2.69
CA ASP A 152 3.36 10.91 2.39
C ASP A 152 1.89 10.54 2.68
N PHE A 153 1.48 9.32 2.33
CA PHE A 153 0.15 8.81 2.65
C PHE A 153 -0.06 8.64 4.16
N VAL A 154 0.90 8.01 4.85
CA VAL A 154 0.80 7.74 6.29
C VAL A 154 0.78 9.04 7.11
N ILE A 155 1.52 10.07 6.68
CA ILE A 155 1.43 11.43 7.24
C ILE A 155 0.06 12.05 6.94
N ALA A 156 -0.43 11.95 5.70
CA ALA A 156 -1.72 12.54 5.31
C ALA A 156 -2.91 11.99 6.09
N ILE A 157 -2.85 10.73 6.53
CA ILE A 157 -3.88 10.11 7.40
C ILE A 157 -3.59 10.27 8.90
N GLY A 158 -2.54 11.00 9.28
CA GLY A 158 -2.23 11.33 10.68
C GLY A 158 -1.56 10.21 11.48
N LEU A 159 -1.09 9.14 10.84
CA LEU A 159 -0.40 8.03 11.51
C LEU A 159 1.05 8.37 11.89
N LEU A 160 1.68 9.29 11.14
CA LEU A 160 3.00 9.82 11.42
C LEU A 160 2.97 11.35 11.32
N SER A 161 3.87 11.99 12.05
CA SER A 161 4.11 13.43 11.92
C SER A 161 5.12 13.72 10.79
N PRO A 162 5.07 14.92 10.18
CA PRO A 162 6.06 15.37 9.19
C PRO A 162 7.50 15.38 9.70
#